data_AF-A0A9E4GQB2-F1
#
_entry.id   AF-A0A9E4GQB2-F1
#
_cell.length_a   1.000
_cell.length_b   1.000
_cell.length_c   1.000
_cell.angle_alpha   90.00
_cell.angle_beta   90.00
_cell.angle_gamma   90.00
#
_symmetry.space_group_name_H-M   'P 1'
#
loop_
_entity.id
_entity.type
_entity.pdbx_description
1 polymer ?
#
loop_
_entity_poly.entity_id
_entity_poly.type
_entity_poly.pdbx_seq_one_letter_code
_entity_poly.pdbx_strand_id
1 'polypeptide(L)'
;MMSQDEMLDLLDEMLRCHGPIGDEREIDALLLREFAATGVNTWQDGMSNIYAHLPGKGPKTVVMVHKDELGMIVTDIAADGVLSILPLGDPFPWKYGEGFVDVIADDGSIVSSVLSMGSTHTRAGAMGEYRRGERPPKWEDVTLFTGLDREELLERGVHIGSRAVVARERKPLLRLPNGYIGGFGIDDRICMVSLIDALRQCAQDPPDLDLYLTATTAEEDGYMGALRVCMKLQPEIVIALDISPLSPDTPTEFDSRPVIWYREAQGAFGMKQDCDTLVRLGKELGFGAQGIVFTWLGSDAGGIHKAGLADRPVAFGPAILNSHGYELATAESIGNTTRLLMAYLRQL
;
A
#
# COMPACT_ATOMS: atom_id res chain seq x y z
N MET A 1 -20.87 -8.64 -3.49
CA MET A 1 -20.22 -7.98 -2.36
C MET A 1 -19.82 -9.06 -1.39
N MET A 2 -18.54 -9.10 -1.04
CA MET A 2 -18.00 -9.95 0.00
C MET A 2 -18.61 -9.58 1.35
N SER A 3 -18.80 -10.57 2.21
CA SER A 3 -19.06 -10.33 3.62
C SER A 3 -17.83 -9.71 4.29
N GLN A 4 -18.04 -9.05 5.43
CA GLN A 4 -16.93 -8.45 6.16
C GLN A 4 -15.89 -9.48 6.61
N ASP A 5 -16.31 -10.69 6.99
CA ASP A 5 -15.37 -11.76 7.35
C ASP A 5 -14.52 -12.21 6.14
N GLU A 6 -15.13 -12.39 4.96
CA GLU A 6 -14.38 -12.71 3.74
C GLU A 6 -13.38 -11.59 3.37
N MET A 7 -13.75 -10.32 3.58
CA MET A 7 -12.84 -9.19 3.36
C MET A 7 -11.66 -9.22 4.32
N LEU A 8 -11.90 -9.52 5.60
CA LEU A 8 -10.84 -9.57 6.61
C LEU A 8 -9.94 -10.81 6.45
N ASP A 9 -10.49 -11.93 6.00
CA ASP A 9 -9.71 -13.14 5.71
C ASP A 9 -8.80 -12.92 4.49
N LEU A 10 -9.32 -12.27 3.45
CA LEU A 10 -8.51 -11.86 2.29
C LEU A 10 -7.44 -10.84 2.68
N LEU A 11 -7.77 -9.88 3.55
CA LEU A 11 -6.79 -8.93 4.08
C LEU A 11 -5.68 -9.66 4.84
N ASP A 12 -6.00 -10.57 5.77
CA ASP A 12 -4.98 -11.34 6.51
C ASP A 12 -4.06 -12.14 5.58
N GLU A 13 -4.63 -12.76 4.53
CA GLU A 13 -3.84 -13.47 3.52
C GLU A 13 -2.89 -12.52 2.78
N MET A 14 -3.41 -11.37 2.32
CA MET A 14 -2.60 -10.35 1.66
C MET A 14 -1.51 -9.80 2.55
N LEU A 15 -1.80 -9.46 3.82
CA LEU A 15 -0.80 -8.93 4.74
C LEU A 15 0.38 -9.89 4.87
N ARG A 16 0.16 -11.21 4.81
CA ARG A 16 1.22 -12.22 4.92
C ARG A 16 2.06 -12.39 3.66
N CYS A 17 1.60 -11.93 2.51
CA CYS A 17 2.39 -11.96 1.28
C CYS A 17 3.45 -10.85 1.30
N HIS A 18 4.70 -11.21 1.04
CA HIS A 18 5.74 -10.22 0.79
C HIS A 18 5.48 -9.52 -0.56
N GLY A 19 5.71 -8.22 -0.59
CA GLY A 19 5.69 -7.49 -1.85
C GLY A 19 6.47 -6.19 -1.78
N PRO A 20 7.76 -6.21 -1.38
CA PRO A 20 8.55 -5.00 -1.36
C PRO A 20 8.66 -4.40 -2.77
N ILE A 21 8.86 -3.10 -2.83
CA ILE A 21 9.06 -2.34 -4.07
C ILE A 21 10.08 -3.05 -4.99
N GLY A 22 9.62 -3.40 -6.20
CA GLY A 22 10.43 -4.06 -7.22
C GLY A 22 10.66 -5.57 -7.02
N ASP A 23 10.03 -6.18 -6.01
CA ASP A 23 9.92 -7.64 -5.86
C ASP A 23 8.53 -8.04 -5.32
N GLU A 24 7.50 -7.72 -6.09
CA GLU A 24 6.09 -7.97 -5.75
C GLU A 24 5.60 -9.39 -6.10
N ARG A 25 6.51 -10.33 -6.42
CA ARG A 25 6.18 -11.64 -7.01
C ARG A 25 5.19 -12.46 -6.18
N GLU A 26 5.33 -12.47 -4.85
CA GLU A 26 4.45 -13.26 -3.99
C GLU A 26 3.03 -12.67 -3.93
N ILE A 27 2.90 -11.35 -3.74
CA ILE A 27 1.58 -10.70 -3.77
C ILE A 27 0.95 -10.77 -5.18
N ASP A 28 1.74 -10.68 -6.25
CA ASP A 28 1.26 -10.84 -7.62
C ASP A 28 0.57 -12.17 -7.85
N ALA A 29 1.12 -13.27 -7.32
CA ALA A 29 0.54 -14.59 -7.46
C ALA A 29 -0.85 -14.67 -6.80
N LEU A 30 -1.03 -14.04 -5.64
CA LEU A 30 -2.32 -13.94 -4.96
C LEU A 30 -3.28 -13.06 -5.76
N LEU A 31 -2.85 -11.89 -6.22
CA LEU A 31 -3.73 -10.98 -6.96
C LEU A 31 -4.17 -11.56 -8.30
N LEU A 32 -3.27 -12.21 -9.04
CA LEU A 32 -3.61 -12.89 -10.30
C LEU A 32 -4.63 -14.01 -10.07
N ARG A 33 -4.53 -14.75 -8.95
CA ARG A 33 -5.54 -15.74 -8.55
C ARG A 33 -6.91 -15.09 -8.34
N GLU A 34 -6.96 -14.02 -7.55
CA GLU A 34 -8.22 -13.33 -7.23
C GLU A 34 -8.85 -12.67 -8.46
N PHE A 35 -8.04 -12.04 -9.31
CA PHE A 35 -8.51 -11.39 -10.54
C PHE A 35 -9.02 -12.44 -11.53
N ALA A 36 -8.27 -13.53 -11.75
CA ALA A 36 -8.68 -14.60 -12.67
C ALA A 36 -9.98 -15.29 -12.22
N ALA A 37 -10.22 -15.42 -10.91
CA ALA A 37 -11.44 -16.01 -10.36
C ALA A 37 -12.72 -15.25 -10.75
N THR A 38 -12.62 -13.99 -11.18
CA THR A 38 -13.76 -13.18 -11.63
C THR A 38 -14.18 -13.46 -13.08
N GLY A 39 -13.31 -14.11 -13.87
CA GLY A 39 -13.51 -14.33 -15.30
C GLY A 39 -13.30 -13.08 -16.18
N VAL A 40 -12.92 -11.95 -15.59
CA VAL A 40 -12.57 -10.72 -16.33
C VAL A 40 -11.22 -10.88 -17.02
N ASN A 41 -11.09 -10.31 -18.23
CA ASN A 41 -9.83 -10.31 -18.98
C ASN A 41 -8.72 -9.66 -18.16
N THR A 42 -7.74 -10.45 -17.74
CA THR A 42 -6.69 -10.07 -16.79
C THR A 42 -5.32 -10.34 -17.37
N TRP A 43 -4.38 -9.40 -17.20
CA TRP A 43 -2.97 -9.60 -17.54
C TRP A 43 -2.06 -8.81 -16.61
N GLN A 44 -0.77 -9.18 -16.60
CA GLN A 44 0.30 -8.43 -15.95
C GLN A 44 1.24 -7.86 -17.01
N ASP A 45 1.69 -6.61 -16.86
CA ASP A 45 2.69 -6.03 -17.76
C ASP A 45 4.14 -6.28 -17.28
N GLY A 46 5.11 -5.90 -18.11
CA GLY A 46 6.53 -6.11 -17.79
C GLY A 46 7.07 -5.25 -16.64
N MET A 47 6.27 -4.33 -16.09
CA MET A 47 6.59 -3.57 -14.89
C MET A 47 5.92 -4.16 -13.65
N SER A 48 5.18 -5.26 -13.79
CA SER A 48 4.39 -5.87 -12.72
C SER A 48 3.07 -5.17 -12.39
N ASN A 49 2.55 -4.28 -13.24
CA ASN A 49 1.17 -3.81 -13.05
C ASN A 49 0.20 -4.92 -13.47
N ILE A 50 -0.83 -5.18 -12.66
CA ILE A 50 -1.91 -6.13 -12.99
C ILE A 50 -3.13 -5.32 -13.42
N TYR A 51 -3.79 -5.78 -14.48
CA TYR A 51 -4.95 -5.13 -15.08
C TYR A 51 -6.10 -6.12 -15.15
N ALA A 52 -7.30 -5.68 -14.83
CA ALA A 52 -8.56 -6.30 -15.22
C ALA A 52 -9.35 -5.32 -16.10
N HIS A 53 -9.76 -5.75 -17.29
CA HIS A 53 -10.45 -4.89 -18.26
C HIS A 53 -11.90 -5.32 -18.50
N LEU A 54 -12.82 -4.40 -18.26
CA LEU A 54 -14.23 -4.51 -18.61
C LEU A 54 -14.54 -3.52 -19.75
N PRO A 55 -14.78 -4.00 -20.98
CA PRO A 55 -15.03 -3.11 -22.10
C PRO A 55 -16.42 -2.48 -22.01
N GLY A 56 -16.50 -1.17 -22.27
CA GLY A 56 -17.74 -0.40 -22.33
C GLY A 56 -17.66 0.75 -23.32
N LYS A 57 -18.73 1.55 -23.42
CA LYS A 57 -18.80 2.68 -24.38
C LYS A 57 -18.63 4.05 -23.73
N GLY A 58 -18.78 4.13 -22.41
CA GLY A 58 -18.54 5.35 -21.66
C GLY A 58 -17.06 5.73 -21.59
N PRO A 59 -16.74 6.77 -20.79
CA PRO A 59 -15.38 7.26 -20.66
C PRO A 59 -14.42 6.16 -20.17
N LYS A 60 -13.17 6.25 -20.62
CA LYS A 60 -12.12 5.33 -20.18
C LYS A 60 -11.69 5.71 -18.77
N THR A 61 -11.94 4.80 -17.85
CA THR A 61 -11.74 4.99 -16.42
C THR A 61 -10.78 3.93 -15.89
N VAL A 62 -9.77 4.36 -15.14
CA VAL A 62 -8.82 3.47 -14.46
C VAL A 62 -8.98 3.65 -12.96
N VAL A 63 -9.30 2.56 -12.26
CA VAL A 63 -9.18 2.47 -10.80
C VAL A 63 -7.82 1.85 -10.48
N MET A 64 -7.05 2.47 -9.61
CA MET A 64 -5.70 2.03 -9.22
C MET A 64 -5.58 1.93 -7.71
N VAL A 65 -4.86 0.90 -7.29
CA VAL A 65 -4.50 0.62 -5.90
C VAL A 65 -3.11 -0.01 -5.94
N HIS A 66 -2.21 0.44 -5.09
CA HIS A 66 -0.86 -0.11 -5.10
C HIS A 66 -0.78 -1.40 -4.29
N LYS A 67 0.11 -2.30 -4.73
CA LYS A 67 0.30 -3.61 -4.09
C LYS A 67 1.62 -3.72 -3.36
N ASP A 68 2.58 -2.85 -3.68
CA ASP A 68 3.86 -2.79 -3.02
C ASP A 68 3.71 -2.42 -1.55
N GLU A 69 4.64 -2.89 -0.75
CA GLU A 69 4.80 -2.50 0.64
C GLU A 69 6.20 -1.89 0.85
N LEU A 70 6.31 -1.05 1.89
CA LEU A 70 7.58 -0.57 2.38
C LEU A 70 8.48 -1.71 2.85
N GLY A 71 9.78 -1.51 2.71
CA GLY A 71 10.76 -2.52 3.07
C GLY A 71 12.16 -1.95 3.26
N MET A 72 13.13 -2.81 3.01
CA MET A 72 14.55 -2.54 3.17
C MET A 72 15.32 -3.17 2.00
N ILE A 73 16.48 -2.60 1.68
CA ILE A 73 17.43 -3.13 0.70
C ILE A 73 18.78 -3.35 1.36
N VAL A 74 19.38 -4.53 1.13
CA VAL A 74 20.74 -4.84 1.58
C VAL A 74 21.74 -3.99 0.80
N THR A 75 22.62 -3.28 1.50
CA THR A 75 23.63 -2.39 0.90
C THR A 75 25.05 -2.89 1.09
N ASP A 76 25.31 -3.65 2.15
CA ASP A 76 26.58 -4.32 2.40
C ASP A 76 26.34 -5.60 3.22
N ILE A 77 27.28 -6.54 3.09
CA ILE A 77 27.31 -7.78 3.87
C ILE A 77 28.68 -7.83 4.50
N ALA A 78 28.81 -7.67 5.82
CA ALA A 78 30.10 -7.75 6.51
C ALA A 78 30.72 -9.17 6.40
N ALA A 79 32.00 -9.32 6.75
CA ALA A 79 32.67 -10.62 6.68
C ALA A 79 32.05 -11.67 7.63
N ASP A 80 31.51 -11.21 8.76
CA ASP A 80 30.73 -12.01 9.72
C ASP A 80 29.23 -12.10 9.36
N GLY A 81 28.85 -11.63 8.17
CA GLY A 81 27.50 -11.73 7.60
C GLY A 81 26.47 -10.74 8.11
N VAL A 82 26.84 -9.79 8.99
CA VAL A 82 25.95 -8.70 9.37
C VAL A 82 25.57 -7.87 8.15
N LEU A 83 24.27 -7.67 7.94
CA LEU A 83 23.74 -6.92 6.79
C LEU A 83 23.55 -5.45 7.15
N SER A 84 24.14 -4.56 6.36
CA SER A 84 23.74 -3.15 6.33
C SER A 84 22.56 -2.97 5.39
N ILE A 85 21.65 -2.06 5.74
CA ILE A 85 20.41 -1.84 5.00
C ILE A 85 20.08 -0.36 4.83
N LEU A 86 19.31 -0.06 3.80
CA LEU A 86 18.59 1.20 3.62
C LEU A 86 17.09 0.93 3.50
N PRO A 87 16.23 1.92 3.80
CA PRO A 87 14.80 1.76 3.57
C PRO A 87 14.51 1.69 2.07
N LEU A 88 13.44 0.97 1.73
CA LEU A 88 12.71 1.11 0.47
C LEU A 88 11.39 1.81 0.79
N GLY A 89 11.16 2.95 0.13
CA GLY A 89 10.21 3.98 0.53
C GLY A 89 10.67 4.75 1.79
N ASP A 90 9.75 5.31 2.58
CA ASP A 90 10.09 6.21 3.72
C ASP A 90 9.60 5.74 5.11
N PRO A 91 9.85 4.49 5.54
CA PRO A 91 9.63 4.09 6.92
C PRO A 91 10.73 4.61 7.85
N PHE A 92 10.37 4.96 9.08
CA PHE A 92 11.36 5.17 10.14
C PHE A 92 11.76 3.84 10.79
N PRO A 93 13.02 3.65 11.22
CA PRO A 93 13.46 2.38 11.82
C PRO A 93 12.63 1.95 13.05
N TRP A 94 12.21 2.91 13.88
CA TRP A 94 11.41 2.63 15.08
C TRP A 94 9.97 2.19 14.79
N LYS A 95 9.46 2.43 13.58
CA LYS A 95 8.13 1.95 13.17
C LYS A 95 8.12 0.43 13.02
N TYR A 96 9.23 -0.16 12.58
CA TYR A 96 9.43 -1.60 12.59
C TYR A 96 9.95 -2.10 13.93
N GLY A 97 10.88 -1.37 14.56
CA GLY A 97 11.48 -1.75 15.83
C GLY A 97 12.28 -3.06 15.77
N GLU A 98 12.92 -3.42 16.88
CA GLU A 98 13.62 -4.71 16.95
C GLU A 98 12.63 -5.87 16.81
N GLY A 99 13.02 -6.89 16.05
CA GLY A 99 12.18 -8.05 15.81
C GLY A 99 12.51 -8.73 14.49
N PHE A 100 11.70 -9.74 14.16
CA PHE A 100 11.90 -10.54 12.96
C PHE A 100 11.72 -9.71 11.68
N VAL A 101 12.64 -9.92 10.74
CA VAL A 101 12.67 -9.37 9.38
C VAL A 101 13.03 -10.53 8.45
N ASP A 102 12.30 -10.66 7.35
CA ASP A 102 12.53 -11.67 6.34
C ASP A 102 13.36 -11.07 5.20
N VAL A 103 14.53 -11.65 4.93
CA VAL A 103 15.35 -11.32 3.76
C VAL A 103 14.98 -12.28 2.64
N ILE A 104 14.66 -11.73 1.47
CA ILE A 104 14.20 -12.48 0.30
C ILE A 104 15.40 -12.77 -0.59
N ALA A 105 15.66 -14.07 -0.81
CA ALA A 105 16.70 -14.55 -1.72
C ALA A 105 16.25 -14.52 -3.20
N ASP A 106 17.20 -14.72 -4.12
CA ASP A 106 16.97 -14.75 -5.57
C ASP A 106 15.80 -15.65 -6.00
N ASP A 107 15.72 -16.85 -5.41
CA ASP A 107 14.70 -17.85 -5.71
C ASP A 107 13.37 -17.64 -4.95
N GLY A 108 13.28 -16.57 -4.16
CA GLY A 108 12.13 -16.23 -3.33
C GLY A 108 12.12 -16.96 -1.98
N SER A 109 13.12 -17.78 -1.66
CA SER A 109 13.26 -18.36 -0.34
C SER A 109 13.60 -17.29 0.72
N ILE A 110 13.25 -17.58 1.97
CA ILE A 110 13.36 -16.63 3.08
C ILE A 110 14.56 -16.97 3.95
N VAL A 111 15.41 -15.97 4.20
CA VAL A 111 16.43 -15.99 5.25
C VAL A 111 15.94 -15.10 6.38
N SER A 112 15.52 -15.73 7.48
CA SER A 112 15.06 -15.01 8.68
C SER A 112 16.21 -14.24 9.32
N SER A 113 15.90 -13.03 9.78
CA SER A 113 16.85 -12.14 10.43
C SER A 113 16.19 -11.39 11.58
N VAL A 114 17.00 -10.71 12.39
CA VAL A 114 16.54 -9.79 13.42
C VAL A 114 17.04 -8.39 13.11
N LEU A 115 16.12 -7.41 13.03
CA LEU A 115 16.48 -5.99 13.02
C LEU A 115 17.10 -5.64 14.37
N SER A 116 18.38 -5.26 14.36
CA SER A 116 19.13 -4.90 15.55
C SER A 116 19.39 -3.40 15.61
N MET A 117 19.11 -2.79 16.76
CA MET A 117 19.41 -1.37 17.03
C MET A 117 20.58 -1.19 18.02
N GLY A 118 21.11 -2.28 18.57
CA GLY A 118 22.24 -2.27 19.50
C GLY A 118 21.87 -2.10 20.99
N SER A 119 22.86 -2.30 21.86
CA SER A 119 22.63 -2.33 23.31
C SER A 119 22.38 -0.96 23.92
N THR A 120 21.41 -0.85 24.82
CA THR A 120 21.14 0.37 25.60
C THR A 120 22.09 0.57 26.79
N HIS A 121 22.91 -0.43 27.15
CA HIS A 121 23.88 -0.38 28.25
C HIS A 121 25.22 0.27 27.84
N THR A 122 25.16 1.29 26.99
CA THR A 122 26.31 2.09 26.55
C THR A 122 25.97 3.59 26.63
N ARG A 123 27.01 4.42 26.70
CA ARG A 123 26.92 5.88 26.51
C ARG A 123 27.60 6.35 25.22
N ALA A 124 28.23 5.44 24.50
CA ALA A 124 28.94 5.70 23.25
C ALA A 124 28.09 5.33 22.03
N GLY A 125 28.46 5.86 20.86
CA GLY A 125 27.78 5.60 19.59
C GLY A 125 26.33 6.09 19.54
N ALA A 126 25.59 5.61 18.54
CA ALA A 126 24.21 5.99 18.27
C ALA A 126 23.29 5.84 19.48
N MET A 127 23.39 4.73 20.22
CA MET A 127 22.60 4.49 21.43
C MET A 127 22.84 5.52 22.54
N GLY A 128 24.06 6.06 22.63
CA GLY A 128 24.39 7.16 23.53
C GLY A 128 23.70 8.47 23.11
N GLU A 129 23.70 8.76 21.81
CA GLU A 129 23.07 9.95 21.22
C GLU A 129 21.54 9.93 21.41
N TYR A 130 20.89 8.78 21.18
CA TYR A 130 19.45 8.60 21.42
C TYR A 130 19.09 8.82 22.89
N ARG A 131 19.88 8.27 23.82
CA ARG A 131 19.66 8.42 25.26
C ARG A 131 19.74 9.88 25.71
N ARG A 132 20.60 10.68 25.06
CA ARG A 132 20.73 12.12 25.33
C ARG A 132 19.70 12.97 24.60
N GLY A 133 18.90 12.36 23.71
CA GLY A 133 17.90 13.07 22.90
C GLY A 133 18.52 13.94 21.81
N GLU A 134 19.74 13.63 21.36
CA GLU A 134 20.46 14.45 20.37
C GLU A 134 19.89 14.27 18.96
N ARG A 135 19.43 13.06 18.63
CA ARG A 135 18.77 12.72 17.36
C ARG A 135 17.95 11.44 17.49
N PRO A 136 16.98 11.19 16.59
CA PRO A 136 16.28 9.90 16.54
C PRO A 136 17.11 8.81 15.83
N PRO A 137 16.68 7.53 15.92
CA PRO A 137 17.30 6.43 15.17
C PRO A 137 17.28 6.63 13.65
N LYS A 138 18.36 6.27 12.97
CA LYS A 138 18.44 6.27 11.50
C LYS A 138 18.76 4.88 10.98
N TRP A 139 18.53 4.66 9.69
CA TRP A 139 18.80 3.38 9.04
C TRP A 139 20.29 3.00 9.05
N GLU A 140 21.18 3.98 9.04
CA GLU A 140 22.64 3.77 9.19
C GLU A 140 23.02 3.16 10.55
N ASP A 141 22.14 3.26 11.55
CA ASP A 141 22.40 2.76 12.91
C ASP A 141 21.82 1.35 13.15
N VAL A 142 21.08 0.80 12.17
CA VAL A 142 20.42 -0.50 12.29
C VAL A 142 21.00 -1.50 11.31
N THR A 143 20.98 -2.77 11.70
CA THR A 143 21.51 -3.88 10.90
C THR A 143 20.57 -5.07 10.96
N LEU A 144 20.73 -6.02 10.04
CA LEU A 144 20.08 -7.33 10.16
C LEU A 144 21.10 -8.38 10.57
N PHE A 145 20.75 -9.14 11.60
CA PHE A 145 21.52 -10.28 12.06
C PHE A 145 20.81 -11.58 11.66
N THR A 146 21.48 -12.40 10.86
CA THR A 146 20.98 -13.70 10.36
C THR A 146 21.60 -14.89 11.08
N GLY A 147 22.77 -14.70 11.69
CA GLY A 147 23.59 -15.78 12.26
C GLY A 147 24.35 -16.61 11.21
N LEU A 148 24.38 -16.16 9.95
CA LEU A 148 25.12 -16.76 8.85
C LEU A 148 26.29 -15.86 8.47
N ASP A 149 27.40 -16.43 7.99
CA ASP A 149 28.49 -15.64 7.44
C ASP A 149 28.22 -15.17 5.99
N ARG A 150 29.15 -14.37 5.44
CA ARG A 150 29.00 -13.83 4.08
C ARG A 150 28.90 -14.92 3.02
N GLU A 151 29.69 -15.99 3.12
CA GLU A 151 29.71 -17.05 2.12
C GLU A 151 28.39 -17.82 2.14
N GLU A 152 27.90 -18.18 3.32
CA GLU A 152 26.60 -18.85 3.51
C GLU A 152 25.42 -18.02 2.98
N LEU A 153 25.47 -16.69 3.18
CA LEU A 153 24.44 -15.78 2.67
C LEU A 153 24.43 -15.73 1.14
N LEU A 154 25.61 -15.61 0.53
CA LEU A 154 25.74 -15.60 -0.93
C LEU A 154 25.31 -16.94 -1.55
N GLU A 155 25.64 -18.07 -0.92
CA GLU A 155 25.20 -19.40 -1.35
C GLU A 155 23.67 -19.55 -1.30
N ARG A 156 23.01 -18.85 -0.37
CA ARG A 156 21.54 -18.78 -0.27
C ARG A 156 20.91 -17.74 -1.18
N GLY A 157 21.69 -17.02 -2.00
CA GLY A 157 21.16 -15.97 -2.88
C GLY A 157 20.84 -14.65 -2.17
N VAL A 158 21.43 -14.39 -1.00
CA VAL A 158 21.37 -13.07 -0.34
C VAL A 158 22.61 -12.26 -0.72
N HIS A 159 22.39 -11.10 -1.32
CA HIS A 159 23.44 -10.23 -1.85
C HIS A 159 23.08 -8.75 -1.72
N ILE A 160 23.99 -7.85 -2.08
CA ILE A 160 23.69 -6.41 -2.17
C ILE A 160 22.56 -6.21 -3.19
N GLY A 161 21.46 -5.61 -2.76
CA GLY A 161 20.23 -5.47 -3.55
C GLY A 161 19.09 -6.39 -3.12
N SER A 162 19.35 -7.46 -2.35
CA SER A 162 18.30 -8.30 -1.79
C SER A 162 17.34 -7.48 -0.95
N ARG A 163 16.05 -7.83 -1.06
CA ARG A 163 14.97 -7.14 -0.35
C ARG A 163 14.78 -7.75 1.03
N ALA A 164 14.35 -6.92 1.96
CA ALA A 164 13.94 -7.37 3.27
C ALA A 164 12.65 -6.64 3.70
N VAL A 165 11.78 -7.33 4.43
CA VAL A 165 10.51 -6.80 4.90
C VAL A 165 10.23 -7.29 6.31
N VAL A 166 9.28 -6.65 7.01
CA VAL A 166 8.79 -7.16 8.29
C VAL A 166 8.39 -8.63 8.12
N ALA A 167 8.85 -9.51 9.03
CA ALA A 167 8.68 -10.94 8.83
C ALA A 167 7.21 -11.38 8.85
N ARG A 168 6.88 -12.44 8.11
CA ARG A 168 5.52 -12.96 7.94
C ARG A 168 4.82 -13.25 9.27
N GLU A 169 5.55 -13.68 10.29
CA GLU A 169 5.06 -13.98 11.65
C GLU A 169 4.56 -12.74 12.38
N ARG A 170 4.99 -11.54 11.96
CA ARG A 170 4.59 -10.25 12.55
C ARG A 170 3.45 -9.58 11.79
N LYS A 171 3.09 -10.08 10.61
CA LYS A 171 2.03 -9.56 9.75
C LYS A 171 0.60 -10.14 9.96
N PRO A 172 0.31 -11.11 10.85
CA PRO A 172 -1.09 -11.49 11.12
C PRO A 172 -1.96 -10.28 11.44
N LEU A 173 -3.16 -10.24 10.85
CA LEU A 173 -4.18 -9.24 11.11
C LEU A 173 -4.65 -9.35 12.57
N LEU A 174 -4.42 -8.29 13.33
CA LEU A 174 -4.97 -8.11 14.66
C LEU A 174 -6.43 -7.65 14.54
N ARG A 175 -7.34 -8.39 15.17
CA ARG A 175 -8.74 -7.97 15.35
C ARG A 175 -8.94 -7.47 16.78
N LEU A 176 -9.45 -6.26 16.92
CA LEU A 176 -9.75 -5.61 18.20
C LEU A 176 -11.28 -5.48 18.39
N PRO A 177 -11.75 -5.26 19.63
CA PRO A 177 -13.16 -4.96 19.88
C PRO A 177 -13.65 -3.77 19.07
N ASN A 178 -14.97 -3.68 18.85
CA ASN A 178 -15.62 -2.59 18.12
C ASN A 178 -15.19 -2.45 16.65
N GLY A 179 -14.69 -3.52 16.02
CA GLY A 179 -14.40 -3.55 14.59
C GLY A 179 -13.10 -2.84 14.20
N TYR A 180 -12.22 -2.53 15.15
CA TYR A 180 -10.87 -2.06 14.82
C TYR A 180 -9.98 -3.23 14.40
N ILE A 181 -9.08 -2.95 13.46
CA ILE A 181 -8.09 -3.90 12.95
C ILE A 181 -6.71 -3.27 12.93
N GLY A 182 -5.67 -4.09 12.97
CA GLY A 182 -4.29 -3.62 12.86
C GLY A 182 -3.34 -4.63 12.25
N GLY A 183 -2.24 -4.14 11.70
CA GLY A 183 -1.23 -4.98 11.04
C GLY A 183 -0.15 -4.14 10.37
N PHE A 184 0.90 -4.79 9.90
CA PHE A 184 1.88 -4.18 9.00
C PHE A 184 1.41 -4.36 7.55
N GLY A 185 1.54 -3.32 6.73
CA GLY A 185 1.17 -3.36 5.31
C GLY A 185 -0.34 -3.27 5.09
N ILE A 186 -1.08 -2.63 6.01
CA ILE A 186 -2.47 -2.24 5.75
C ILE A 186 -2.49 -1.29 4.56
N ASP A 187 -1.52 -0.38 4.53
CA ASP A 187 -1.12 0.41 3.37
C ASP A 187 -0.44 -0.47 2.30
N ASP A 188 -1.04 -0.73 1.15
CA ASP A 188 -2.43 -0.40 0.73
C ASP A 188 -3.28 -1.65 0.44
N ARG A 189 -2.96 -2.74 1.14
CA ARG A 189 -3.69 -4.01 1.08
C ARG A 189 -5.16 -3.83 1.48
N ILE A 190 -5.51 -2.85 2.31
CA ILE A 190 -6.90 -2.56 2.68
C ILE A 190 -7.74 -2.04 1.49
N CYS A 191 -7.19 -1.15 0.66
CA CYS A 191 -7.86 -0.72 -0.56
C CYS A 191 -7.79 -1.81 -1.63
N MET A 192 -6.78 -2.69 -1.60
CA MET A 192 -6.69 -3.82 -2.53
C MET A 192 -7.86 -4.80 -2.33
N VAL A 193 -8.27 -5.06 -1.09
CA VAL A 193 -9.50 -5.80 -0.81
C VAL A 193 -10.74 -5.10 -1.40
N SER A 194 -10.79 -3.76 -1.30
CA SER A 194 -11.88 -2.97 -1.88
C SER A 194 -11.90 -3.06 -3.42
N LEU A 195 -10.73 -3.05 -4.06
CA LEU A 195 -10.57 -3.20 -5.51
C LEU A 195 -11.06 -4.58 -5.97
N ILE A 196 -10.71 -5.65 -5.24
CA ILE A 196 -11.12 -7.01 -5.59
C ILE A 196 -12.61 -7.21 -5.40
N ASP A 197 -13.22 -6.67 -4.33
CA ASP A 197 -14.67 -6.74 -4.18
C ASP A 197 -15.40 -5.90 -5.24
N ALA A 198 -14.87 -4.73 -5.62
CA ALA A 198 -15.38 -3.94 -6.73
C ALA A 198 -15.27 -4.69 -8.07
N LEU A 199 -14.15 -5.37 -8.34
CA LEU A 199 -13.95 -6.19 -9.54
C LEU A 199 -14.98 -7.33 -9.60
N ARG A 200 -15.19 -8.06 -8.50
CA ARG A 200 -16.19 -9.13 -8.40
C ARG A 200 -17.60 -8.61 -8.67
N GLN A 201 -17.93 -7.41 -8.21
CA GLN A 201 -19.23 -6.78 -8.48
C GLN A 201 -19.35 -6.32 -9.95
N CYS A 202 -18.33 -5.67 -10.50
CA CYS A 202 -18.30 -5.22 -11.90
C CYS A 202 -18.34 -6.39 -12.88
N ALA A 203 -17.76 -7.55 -12.53
CA ALA A 203 -17.83 -8.75 -13.36
C ALA A 203 -19.27 -9.29 -13.51
N GLN A 204 -20.13 -9.03 -12.52
CA GLN A 204 -21.54 -9.45 -12.55
C GLN A 204 -22.46 -8.40 -13.17
N ASP A 205 -22.21 -7.12 -12.84
CA ASP A 205 -23.01 -5.99 -13.30
C ASP A 205 -22.08 -4.81 -13.63
N PRO A 206 -21.49 -4.79 -14.83
CA PRO A 206 -20.50 -3.78 -15.21
C PRO A 206 -21.16 -2.41 -15.41
N PRO A 207 -20.54 -1.31 -14.95
CA PRO A 207 -20.97 0.03 -15.33
C PRO A 207 -20.74 0.28 -16.83
N ASP A 208 -21.44 1.26 -17.42
CA ASP A 208 -21.25 1.64 -18.83
C ASP A 208 -19.99 2.50 -19.01
N LEU A 209 -18.82 1.91 -18.73
CA LEU A 209 -17.50 2.53 -18.78
C LEU A 209 -16.52 1.61 -19.51
N ASP A 210 -15.54 2.17 -20.21
CA ASP A 210 -14.34 1.40 -20.60
C ASP A 210 -13.41 1.31 -19.36
N LEU A 211 -13.68 0.33 -18.50
CA LEU A 211 -13.18 0.28 -17.13
C LEU A 211 -11.99 -0.64 -16.98
N TYR A 212 -10.95 -0.13 -16.34
CA TYR A 212 -9.79 -0.89 -15.90
C TYR A 212 -9.70 -0.84 -14.38
N LEU A 213 -9.60 -1.99 -13.73
CA LEU A 213 -9.22 -2.09 -12.32
C LEU A 213 -7.78 -2.60 -12.27
N THR A 214 -6.90 -1.86 -11.63
CA THR A 214 -5.46 -2.06 -11.72
C THR A 214 -4.80 -2.14 -10.35
N ALA A 215 -3.90 -3.12 -10.20
CA ALA A 215 -3.00 -3.21 -9.06
C ALA A 215 -1.61 -2.71 -9.47
N THR A 216 -1.27 -1.50 -9.04
CA THR A 216 -0.04 -0.78 -9.44
C THR A 216 1.16 -1.24 -8.61
N THR A 217 2.36 -1.07 -9.14
CA THR A 217 3.67 -1.33 -8.47
C THR A 217 4.37 0.00 -8.19
N ALA A 218 5.26 0.00 -7.20
CA ALA A 218 6.20 1.08 -6.94
C ALA A 218 5.50 2.45 -6.81
N GLU A 219 4.40 2.46 -6.06
CA GLU A 219 3.75 3.70 -5.63
C GLU A 219 4.67 4.42 -4.65
N GLU A 220 5.19 3.65 -3.68
CA GLU A 220 6.04 4.10 -2.58
C GLU A 220 7.44 4.55 -3.01
N ASP A 221 7.75 4.39 -4.31
CA ASP A 221 8.95 4.91 -4.99
C ASP A 221 8.60 5.85 -6.14
N GLY A 222 7.49 6.61 -5.99
CA GLY A 222 7.12 7.71 -6.86
C GLY A 222 6.09 7.40 -7.94
N TYR A 223 5.08 6.57 -7.63
CA TYR A 223 3.88 6.36 -8.48
C TYR A 223 4.21 5.72 -9.83
N MET A 224 5.31 4.96 -9.89
CA MET A 224 5.96 4.56 -11.13
C MET A 224 5.06 3.60 -11.94
N GLY A 225 4.33 2.70 -11.26
CA GLY A 225 3.33 1.83 -11.85
C GLY A 225 2.17 2.59 -12.47
N ALA A 226 1.58 3.55 -11.75
CA ALA A 226 0.48 4.36 -12.29
C ALA A 226 0.90 5.16 -13.52
N LEU A 227 2.09 5.79 -13.51
CA LEU A 227 2.62 6.49 -14.67
C LEU A 227 2.66 5.57 -15.90
N ARG A 228 3.12 4.33 -15.73
CA ARG A 228 3.15 3.33 -16.81
C ARG A 228 1.75 2.96 -17.29
N VAL A 229 0.82 2.71 -16.36
CA VAL A 229 -0.59 2.41 -16.65
C VAL A 229 -1.21 3.53 -17.51
N CYS A 230 -1.09 4.78 -17.08
CA CYS A 230 -1.74 5.90 -17.77
C CYS A 230 -1.05 6.27 -19.09
N MET A 231 0.27 6.13 -19.21
CA MET A 231 0.96 6.28 -20.50
C MET A 231 0.47 5.25 -21.54
N LYS A 232 0.14 4.03 -21.12
CA LYS A 232 -0.32 2.96 -22.00
C LYS A 232 -1.81 3.09 -22.34
N LEU A 233 -2.64 3.38 -21.34
CA LEU A 233 -4.09 3.37 -21.50
C LEU A 233 -4.67 4.71 -21.93
N GLN A 234 -4.00 5.83 -21.60
CA GLN A 234 -4.48 7.20 -21.81
C GLN A 234 -5.94 7.38 -21.34
N PRO A 235 -6.19 7.19 -20.02
CA PRO A 235 -7.54 7.31 -19.46
C PRO A 235 -8.01 8.76 -19.38
N GLU A 236 -9.32 8.96 -19.43
CA GLU A 236 -9.94 10.25 -19.12
C GLU A 236 -10.00 10.44 -17.61
N ILE A 237 -10.41 9.38 -16.89
CA ILE A 237 -10.66 9.40 -15.45
C ILE A 237 -9.71 8.41 -14.76
N VAL A 238 -9.07 8.88 -13.70
CA VAL A 238 -8.23 8.06 -12.82
C VAL A 238 -8.76 8.17 -11.41
N ILE A 239 -8.97 7.02 -10.77
CA ILE A 239 -9.41 6.91 -9.39
C ILE A 239 -8.37 6.10 -8.62
N ALA A 240 -7.58 6.75 -7.77
CA ALA A 240 -6.73 6.06 -6.81
C ALA A 240 -7.54 5.78 -5.54
N LEU A 241 -7.59 4.51 -5.13
CA LEU A 241 -7.92 4.20 -3.74
C LEU A 241 -6.61 4.10 -2.97
N ASP A 242 -6.55 4.80 -1.85
CA ASP A 242 -5.35 4.92 -1.03
C ASP A 242 -5.74 5.24 0.41
N ILE A 243 -4.92 4.82 1.37
CA ILE A 243 -5.13 5.07 2.79
C ILE A 243 -5.02 6.56 3.13
N SER A 244 -5.84 7.01 4.07
CA SER A 244 -5.89 8.41 4.51
C SER A 244 -5.34 8.52 5.93
N PRO A 245 -4.01 8.72 6.09
CA PRO A 245 -3.38 8.81 7.39
C PRO A 245 -3.88 10.03 8.15
N LEU A 246 -4.26 9.81 9.41
CA LEU A 246 -4.56 10.89 10.33
C LEU A 246 -3.27 11.58 10.75
N SER A 247 -3.22 12.89 10.49
CA SER A 247 -2.16 13.77 10.99
C SER A 247 -2.73 14.83 11.94
N PRO A 248 -1.94 15.33 12.92
CA PRO A 248 -2.42 16.31 13.89
C PRO A 248 -2.98 17.61 13.29
N ASP A 249 -2.61 17.92 12.05
CA ASP A 249 -3.01 19.12 11.30
C ASP A 249 -4.22 18.89 10.38
N THR A 250 -4.80 17.69 10.37
CA THR A 250 -5.99 17.38 9.56
C THR A 250 -7.25 17.22 10.42
N PRO A 251 -8.44 17.61 9.92
CA PRO A 251 -9.69 17.50 10.66
C PRO A 251 -10.31 16.09 10.64
N THR A 252 -9.58 15.09 10.14
CA THR A 252 -10.08 13.74 9.88
C THR A 252 -10.28 12.95 11.18
N GLU A 253 -11.45 12.32 11.30
CA GLU A 253 -11.79 11.44 12.42
C GLU A 253 -11.45 9.99 12.08
N PHE A 254 -11.03 9.23 13.09
CA PHE A 254 -10.71 7.80 12.95
C PHE A 254 -12.00 6.97 13.02
N ASP A 255 -12.68 6.81 11.88
CA ASP A 255 -13.88 5.99 11.76
C ASP A 255 -13.97 5.27 10.40
N SER A 256 -15.16 4.75 10.06
CA SER A 256 -15.39 3.95 8.85
C SER A 256 -15.80 4.76 7.63
N ARG A 257 -15.85 6.09 7.71
CA ARG A 257 -16.19 6.95 6.58
C ARG A 257 -15.00 7.10 5.63
N PRO A 258 -15.18 6.91 4.31
CA PRO A 258 -14.14 7.21 3.35
C PRO A 258 -13.74 8.69 3.40
N VAL A 259 -12.45 8.96 3.19
CA VAL A 259 -11.86 10.29 3.20
C VAL A 259 -11.54 10.69 1.77
N ILE A 260 -12.10 11.81 1.33
CA ILE A 260 -12.05 12.31 -0.04
C ILE A 260 -11.00 13.41 -0.15
N TRP A 261 -10.04 13.23 -1.05
CA TRP A 261 -8.88 14.12 -1.16
C TRP A 261 -9.21 15.25 -2.14
N TYR A 262 -9.42 16.45 -1.60
CA TYR A 262 -9.54 17.66 -2.43
C TYR A 262 -8.19 18.15 -2.92
N ARG A 263 -7.10 17.75 -2.22
CA ARG A 263 -5.73 18.10 -2.57
C ARG A 263 -4.73 17.11 -1.95
N GLU A 264 -3.62 16.92 -2.64
CA GLU A 264 -2.41 16.23 -2.15
C GLU A 264 -1.11 17.02 -2.45
N ALA A 265 0.05 16.51 -1.99
CA ALA A 265 1.33 17.23 -1.93
C ALA A 265 1.84 17.70 -3.30
N GLN A 266 1.55 16.94 -4.34
CA GLN A 266 1.94 17.21 -5.73
C GLN A 266 1.23 18.44 -6.31
N GLY A 267 0.39 19.12 -5.51
CA GLY A 267 -0.44 20.23 -5.96
C GLY A 267 -1.64 19.77 -6.77
N ALA A 268 -1.89 18.45 -6.80
CA ALA A 268 -3.04 17.88 -7.46
C ALA A 268 -4.28 18.23 -6.67
N PHE A 269 -5.09 19.12 -7.26
CA PHE A 269 -6.44 19.35 -6.81
C PHE A 269 -7.32 18.38 -7.57
N GLY A 270 -8.00 17.49 -6.85
CA GLY A 270 -9.07 16.71 -7.46
C GLY A 270 -10.07 17.67 -8.11
N MET A 271 -10.69 17.25 -9.21
CA MET A 271 -11.80 18.03 -9.76
C MET A 271 -12.84 18.20 -8.65
N LYS A 272 -13.05 19.45 -8.21
CA LYS A 272 -13.89 19.74 -7.05
C LYS A 272 -15.28 19.10 -7.18
N GLN A 273 -15.83 19.05 -8.39
CA GLN A 273 -17.11 18.41 -8.69
C GLN A 273 -17.11 16.90 -8.40
N ASP A 274 -16.01 16.21 -8.64
CA ASP A 274 -15.85 14.78 -8.37
C ASP A 274 -15.75 14.52 -6.87
N CYS A 275 -14.96 15.32 -6.15
CA CYS A 275 -14.89 15.26 -4.69
C CYS A 275 -16.25 15.54 -4.04
N ASP A 276 -16.96 16.60 -4.48
CA ASP A 276 -18.29 16.95 -3.97
C ASP A 276 -19.32 15.84 -4.26
N THR A 277 -19.19 15.18 -5.42
CA THR A 277 -20.03 14.04 -5.81
C THR A 277 -19.82 12.86 -4.86
N LEU A 278 -18.57 12.50 -4.58
CA LEU A 278 -18.23 11.44 -3.62
C LEU A 278 -18.78 11.75 -2.22
N VAL A 279 -18.62 13.00 -1.74
CA VAL A 279 -19.17 13.42 -0.45
C VAL A 279 -20.70 13.31 -0.40
N ARG A 280 -21.38 13.67 -1.48
CA ARG A 280 -22.84 13.51 -1.59
C ARG A 280 -23.23 12.03 -1.60
N LEU A 281 -22.57 11.20 -2.40
CA LEU A 281 -22.83 9.76 -2.49
C LEU A 281 -22.65 9.07 -1.14
N GLY A 282 -21.60 9.42 -0.38
CA GLY A 282 -21.42 8.90 0.98
C GLY A 282 -22.64 9.15 1.88
N LYS A 283 -23.23 10.36 1.81
CA LYS A 283 -24.46 10.70 2.56
C LYS A 283 -25.67 9.90 2.07
N GLU A 284 -25.84 9.75 0.76
CA GLU A 284 -26.94 8.97 0.16
C GLU A 284 -26.85 7.48 0.52
N LEU A 285 -25.64 6.94 0.65
CA LEU A 285 -25.38 5.56 1.08
C LEU A 285 -25.52 5.34 2.59
N GLY A 286 -25.69 6.41 3.37
CA GLY A 286 -26.02 6.38 4.80
C GLY A 286 -24.83 6.39 5.76
N PHE A 287 -23.58 6.31 5.27
CA PHE A 287 -22.39 6.34 6.12
C PHE A 287 -21.66 7.69 6.11
N GLY A 288 -21.86 8.54 5.09
CA GLY A 288 -21.20 9.84 4.95
C GLY A 288 -19.81 9.74 4.30
N ALA A 289 -19.06 10.84 4.33
CA ALA A 289 -17.67 10.90 3.88
C ALA A 289 -16.99 12.09 4.55
N GLN A 290 -15.67 12.06 4.66
CA GLN A 290 -14.85 13.13 5.20
C GLN A 290 -14.10 13.82 4.05
N GLY A 291 -13.94 15.14 4.09
CA GLY A 291 -13.16 15.86 3.08
C GLY A 291 -11.83 16.31 3.67
N ILE A 292 -10.74 16.17 2.90
CA ILE A 292 -9.40 16.54 3.36
C ILE A 292 -8.59 17.28 2.30
N VAL A 293 -7.63 18.08 2.75
CA VAL A 293 -6.61 18.76 1.94
C VAL A 293 -5.26 18.36 2.52
N PHE A 294 -4.58 17.41 1.88
CA PHE A 294 -3.24 17.03 2.27
C PHE A 294 -2.21 18.06 1.78
N THR A 295 -1.13 18.21 2.55
CA THR A 295 0.01 19.09 2.23
C THR A 295 1.28 18.33 1.91
N TRP A 296 1.42 17.09 2.39
CA TRP A 296 2.65 16.28 2.29
C TRP A 296 2.45 14.82 1.88
N LEU A 297 1.22 14.32 1.84
CA LEU A 297 0.88 12.99 1.32
C LEU A 297 0.69 13.05 -0.20
N GLY A 298 1.02 11.98 -0.92
CA GLY A 298 0.65 11.78 -2.31
C GLY A 298 0.12 10.38 -2.53
N SER A 299 -0.58 10.21 -3.64
CA SER A 299 -1.08 8.93 -4.14
C SER A 299 -0.69 8.77 -5.61
N ASP A 300 -0.97 7.60 -6.16
CA ASP A 300 -0.90 7.36 -7.60
C ASP A 300 -1.66 8.44 -8.42
N ALA A 301 -2.84 8.89 -7.98
CA ALA A 301 -3.60 9.94 -8.67
C ALA A 301 -2.86 11.28 -8.69
N GLY A 302 -2.14 11.62 -7.62
CA GLY A 302 -1.30 12.80 -7.53
C GLY A 302 -0.12 12.77 -8.49
N GLY A 303 0.51 11.60 -8.60
CA GLY A 303 1.55 11.33 -9.60
C GLY A 303 1.04 11.54 -11.03
N ILE A 304 -0.13 10.99 -11.35
CA ILE A 304 -0.79 11.14 -12.66
C ILE A 304 -1.15 12.59 -12.96
N HIS A 305 -1.73 13.30 -11.98
CA HIS A 305 -2.08 14.71 -12.15
C HIS A 305 -0.84 15.55 -12.47
N LYS A 306 0.22 15.39 -11.67
CA LYS A 306 1.48 16.12 -11.86
C LYS A 306 2.10 15.87 -13.24
N ALA A 307 1.94 14.64 -13.76
CA ALA A 307 2.41 14.26 -15.08
C ALA A 307 1.48 14.68 -16.23
N GLY A 308 0.24 15.10 -15.95
CA GLY A 308 -0.74 15.48 -16.96
C GLY A 308 -1.23 14.30 -17.81
N LEU A 309 -1.36 13.11 -17.21
CA LEU A 309 -1.67 11.86 -17.92
C LEU A 309 -3.15 11.44 -17.87
N ALA A 310 -3.99 12.20 -17.17
CA ALA A 310 -5.44 12.02 -17.13
C ALA A 310 -6.13 13.38 -16.95
N ASP A 311 -7.34 13.51 -17.48
CA ASP A 311 -8.12 14.74 -17.34
C ASP A 311 -8.67 14.90 -15.91
N ARG A 312 -9.10 13.78 -15.31
CA ARG A 312 -9.83 13.74 -14.02
C ARG A 312 -9.19 12.76 -13.03
N PRO A 313 -8.13 13.18 -12.32
CA PRO A 313 -7.58 12.42 -11.20
C PRO A 313 -8.42 12.62 -9.93
N VAL A 314 -8.73 11.52 -9.25
CA VAL A 314 -9.54 11.45 -8.04
C VAL A 314 -8.86 10.50 -7.06
N ALA A 315 -8.78 10.88 -5.78
CA ALA A 315 -8.23 10.03 -4.72
C ALA A 315 -9.15 10.00 -3.50
N PHE A 316 -9.36 8.80 -2.95
CA PHE A 316 -10.05 8.61 -1.67
C PHE A 316 -9.80 7.22 -1.08
N GLY A 317 -9.95 7.09 0.23
CA GLY A 317 -9.93 5.78 0.88
C GLY A 317 -10.13 5.83 2.38
N PRO A 318 -9.79 4.76 3.12
CA PRO A 318 -10.10 4.63 4.53
C PRO A 318 -9.19 5.50 5.41
N ALA A 319 -9.75 6.04 6.49
CA ALA A 319 -8.96 6.70 7.54
C ALA A 319 -8.09 5.67 8.29
N ILE A 320 -6.79 5.93 8.45
CA ILE A 320 -5.89 5.06 9.20
C ILE A 320 -5.03 5.80 10.23
N LEU A 321 -4.56 5.06 11.23
CA LEU A 321 -3.52 5.51 12.17
C LEU A 321 -2.21 4.81 11.89
N ASN A 322 -1.11 5.46 12.27
CA ASN A 322 0.24 4.89 12.30
C ASN A 322 0.83 4.46 10.95
N SER A 323 0.35 5.01 9.84
CA SER A 323 0.87 4.77 8.47
C SER A 323 2.38 4.57 8.40
N HIS A 324 2.82 3.67 7.53
CA HIS A 324 4.22 3.24 7.36
C HIS A 324 4.79 2.53 8.61
N GLY A 325 3.97 1.73 9.29
CA GLY A 325 4.34 1.02 10.53
C GLY A 325 3.35 -0.06 10.92
N TYR A 326 3.07 -0.20 12.22
CA TYR A 326 1.95 -1.03 12.68
C TYR A 326 0.67 -0.21 12.66
N GLU A 327 -0.11 -0.42 11.61
CA GLU A 327 -1.21 0.44 11.20
C GLU A 327 -2.51 0.01 11.86
N LEU A 328 -3.45 0.95 11.98
CA LEU A 328 -4.79 0.68 12.49
C LEU A 328 -5.83 1.24 11.53
N ALA A 329 -6.89 0.47 11.31
CA ALA A 329 -8.04 0.87 10.51
C ALA A 329 -9.34 0.38 11.18
N THR A 330 -10.47 0.76 10.59
CA THR A 330 -11.77 0.16 10.92
C THR A 330 -12.13 -0.87 9.86
N ALA A 331 -12.55 -2.07 10.27
CA ALA A 331 -12.93 -3.14 9.35
C ALA A 331 -14.09 -2.73 8.41
N GLU A 332 -14.98 -1.85 8.87
CA GLU A 332 -16.14 -1.39 8.09
C GLU A 332 -15.71 -0.44 6.94
N SER A 333 -14.56 0.24 7.08
CA SER A 333 -14.08 1.17 6.05
C SER A 333 -13.82 0.50 4.70
N ILE A 334 -13.47 -0.80 4.67
CA ILE A 334 -13.31 -1.59 3.43
C ILE A 334 -14.63 -1.62 2.64
N GLY A 335 -15.71 -1.98 3.32
CA GLY A 335 -17.04 -2.06 2.71
C GLY A 335 -17.56 -0.69 2.29
N ASN A 336 -17.37 0.34 3.12
CA ASN A 336 -17.80 1.71 2.79
C ASN A 336 -17.02 2.31 1.61
N THR A 337 -15.71 2.07 1.54
CA THR A 337 -14.86 2.48 0.41
C THR A 337 -15.31 1.79 -0.88
N THR A 338 -15.55 0.48 -0.83
CA THR A 338 -16.06 -0.28 -1.98
C THR A 338 -17.42 0.22 -2.45
N ARG A 339 -18.36 0.43 -1.51
CA ARG A 339 -19.71 0.93 -1.83
C ARG A 339 -19.67 2.32 -2.45
N LEU A 340 -18.80 3.19 -1.95
CA LEU A 340 -18.62 4.53 -2.49
C LEU A 340 -18.03 4.48 -3.91
N LEU A 341 -16.99 3.67 -4.13
CA LEU A 341 -16.41 3.44 -5.46
C LEU A 341 -17.49 2.96 -6.44
N MET A 342 -18.22 1.90 -6.08
CA MET A 342 -19.26 1.34 -6.96
C MET A 342 -20.38 2.35 -7.28
N ALA A 343 -20.78 3.19 -6.32
CA ALA A 343 -21.77 4.23 -6.56
C ALA A 343 -21.23 5.33 -7.49
N TYR A 344 -19.96 5.71 -7.32
CA TYR A 344 -19.31 6.72 -8.14
C TYR A 344 -19.12 6.24 -9.58
N LEU A 345 -18.63 5.00 -9.78
CA LEU A 345 -18.49 4.40 -11.11
C LEU A 345 -19.81 4.34 -11.89
N ARG A 346 -20.96 4.18 -11.21
CA ARG A 346 -22.29 4.19 -11.86
C ARG A 346 -22.79 5.59 -12.23
N GLN A 347 -22.16 6.62 -11.70
CA GLN A 347 -22.54 8.01 -11.94
C GLN A 347 -21.68 8.67 -13.03
N LEU A 348 -20.52 8.11 -13.33
CA LEU A 348 -19.65 8.50 -14.45
C LEU A 348 -20.30 8.21 -15.81
#